data_AF-A0A0H2R739-F1
#
_entry.id   AF-A0A0H2R739-F1
#
_cell.length_a   1.000
_cell.length_b   1.000
_cell.length_c   1.000
_cell.angle_alpha   90.00
_cell.angle_beta   90.00
_cell.angle_gamma   90.00
#
_symmetry.space_group_name_H-M   'P 1'
#
loop_
_entity.id
_entity.type
_entity.pdbx_description
1 polymer ?
#
loop_
_entity_poly.entity_id
_entity_poly.type
_entity_poly.pdbx_seq_one_letter_code
_entity_poly.pdbx_strand_id
1 'polypeptide(L)'
;MPKETSRRIQRHFAPLTTRSTFRPEIKSRGPLHSSRVVYPLVEVPALIPPEDNKDPTAPKEPVPKPSGEVGRIKRNGYNLKTFLCNIGWTADEYNDVQKCMRELAKAHLNTDEILTKQSKKALSKVNDLAKKAYPDKLTNFENDWAIDDFLGSILKNSSSRAKRRSHKSSPEKNGNGEDDRSSDEDEETEES
;
A
#
# COMPACT_ATOMS: atom_id res chain seq x y z
N MET A 1 -30.72 -61.24 -0.35
CA MET A 1 -30.07 -59.97 -0.74
C MET A 1 -31.15 -58.93 -1.01
N PRO A 2 -31.19 -57.80 -0.26
CA PRO A 2 -32.17 -56.75 -0.53
C PRO A 2 -31.73 -55.92 -1.75
N LYS A 3 -32.67 -55.65 -2.67
CA LYS A 3 -32.42 -54.82 -3.86
C LYS A 3 -32.52 -53.35 -3.47
N GLU A 4 -31.45 -52.60 -3.72
CA GLU A 4 -31.36 -51.18 -3.41
C GLU A 4 -32.19 -50.36 -4.42
N THR A 5 -33.35 -49.87 -4.00
CA THR A 5 -34.21 -49.03 -4.84
C THR A 5 -33.70 -47.59 -4.79
N SER A 6 -32.94 -47.18 -5.81
CA SER A 6 -32.51 -45.78 -5.99
C SER A 6 -33.71 -44.88 -6.29
N ARG A 7 -34.18 -44.15 -5.28
CA ARG A 7 -35.24 -43.13 -5.46
C ARG A 7 -34.64 -41.86 -6.06
N ARG A 8 -34.95 -41.60 -7.33
CA ARG A 8 -34.62 -40.35 -8.02
C ARG A 8 -35.54 -39.24 -7.52
N ILE A 9 -35.05 -38.38 -6.64
CA ILE A 9 -35.78 -37.20 -6.18
C ILE A 9 -35.52 -36.06 -7.19
N GLN A 10 -36.52 -35.71 -8.00
CA GLN A 10 -36.49 -34.49 -8.82
C GLN A 10 -37.12 -33.35 -8.03
N ARG A 11 -36.32 -32.33 -7.73
CA ARG A 11 -36.83 -31.07 -7.17
C ARG A 11 -37.36 -30.22 -8.32
N HIS A 12 -38.67 -30.00 -8.33
CA HIS A 12 -39.31 -29.08 -9.26
C HIS A 12 -39.10 -27.64 -8.76
N PHE A 13 -38.52 -26.79 -9.61
CA PHE A 13 -38.43 -25.36 -9.37
C PHE A 13 -39.31 -24.64 -10.38
N ALA A 14 -40.06 -23.63 -9.92
CA ALA A 14 -40.93 -22.83 -10.79
C ALA A 14 -40.10 -22.03 -11.81
N PRO A 15 -40.55 -21.93 -13.08
CA PRO A 15 -39.78 -21.29 -14.13
C PRO A 15 -39.95 -19.77 -14.09
N LEU A 16 -39.00 -19.07 -13.47
CA LEU A 16 -38.83 -17.62 -13.68
C LEU A 16 -37.38 -17.32 -14.05
N THR A 17 -37.19 -17.21 -15.36
CA THR A 17 -36.14 -16.48 -16.11
C THR A 17 -34.95 -15.93 -15.31
N THR A 18 -33.93 -16.78 -15.11
CA THR A 18 -32.52 -16.38 -15.16
C THR A 18 -31.70 -17.67 -15.28
N ARG A 19 -31.29 -18.01 -16.50
CA ARG A 19 -30.62 -19.28 -16.79
C ARG A 19 -29.15 -19.19 -16.40
N SER A 20 -28.87 -19.18 -15.10
CA SER A 20 -27.53 -19.40 -14.58
C SER A 20 -27.28 -20.91 -14.52
N THR A 21 -26.62 -21.46 -15.53
CA THR A 21 -26.21 -22.87 -15.52
C THR A 21 -24.92 -22.99 -14.71
N PHE A 22 -25.04 -23.43 -13.47
CA PHE A 22 -23.88 -23.90 -12.71
C PHE A 22 -23.34 -25.17 -13.36
N ARG A 23 -22.02 -25.25 -13.54
CA ARG A 23 -21.38 -26.48 -14.04
C ARG A 23 -21.67 -27.63 -13.05
N PRO A 24 -21.87 -28.87 -13.54
CA PRO A 24 -21.98 -30.02 -12.65
C PRO A 24 -20.73 -30.08 -11.78
N GLU A 25 -20.92 -30.06 -10.46
CA GLU A 25 -19.83 -30.20 -9.51
C GLU A 25 -19.08 -31.49 -9.83
N ILE A 26 -17.78 -31.34 -10.14
CA ILE A 26 -16.88 -32.49 -10.22
C ILE A 26 -16.79 -32.99 -8.78
N LYS A 27 -17.51 -34.09 -8.50
CA LYS A 27 -17.25 -34.91 -7.32
C LYS A 27 -15.78 -35.28 -7.39
N SER A 28 -14.94 -34.57 -6.65
CA SER A 28 -13.55 -34.96 -6.42
C SER A 28 -13.57 -36.41 -5.95
N ARG A 29 -13.17 -37.33 -6.82
CA ARG A 29 -12.89 -38.73 -6.48
C ARG A 29 -11.42 -38.89 -6.08
N GLY A 30 -10.82 -37.81 -5.56
CA GLY A 30 -9.52 -37.86 -4.90
C GLY A 30 -9.75 -37.82 -3.39
N PRO A 31 -9.07 -38.65 -2.59
CA PRO A 31 -9.20 -38.58 -1.15
C PRO A 31 -8.81 -37.17 -0.68
N LEU A 32 -9.70 -36.53 0.09
CA LEU A 32 -9.39 -35.37 0.91
C LEU A 32 -8.32 -35.81 1.91
N HIS A 33 -7.05 -35.82 1.49
CA HIS A 33 -5.95 -35.93 2.41
C HIS A 33 -5.92 -34.61 3.17
N SER A 34 -6.51 -34.59 4.36
CA SER A 34 -6.00 -33.73 5.41
C SER A 34 -4.55 -34.18 5.63
N SER A 35 -3.60 -33.54 4.96
CA SER A 35 -2.19 -33.76 5.22
C SER A 35 -1.93 -33.29 6.65
N ARG A 36 -2.11 -34.20 7.60
CA ARG A 36 -1.73 -33.99 8.99
C ARG A 36 -0.22 -34.05 9.00
N VAL A 37 0.43 -32.89 8.89
CA VAL A 37 1.87 -32.79 9.06
C VAL A 37 2.14 -33.07 10.53
N VAL A 38 2.56 -34.30 10.84
CA VAL A 38 3.10 -34.64 12.15
C VAL A 38 4.56 -34.26 12.12
N TYR A 39 4.89 -33.15 12.76
CA TYR A 39 6.28 -32.75 12.97
C TYR A 39 6.90 -33.67 14.02
N PRO A 40 8.05 -34.31 13.74
CA PRO A 40 8.78 -35.02 14.78
C PRO A 40 9.18 -34.01 15.86
N LEU A 41 8.88 -34.33 17.12
CA LEU A 41 9.34 -33.57 18.26
C LEU A 41 10.84 -33.79 18.38
N VAL A 42 11.63 -32.83 17.89
CA VAL A 42 13.07 -32.80 18.18
C VAL A 42 13.17 -32.41 19.64
N GLU A 43 13.51 -33.38 20.48
CA GLU A 43 13.92 -33.13 21.86
C GLU A 43 15.21 -32.31 21.82
N VAL A 44 15.06 -30.98 21.89
CA VAL A 44 16.20 -30.09 22.09
C VAL A 44 16.63 -30.30 23.54
N PRO A 45 17.84 -30.80 23.83
CA PRO A 45 18.29 -30.94 25.21
C PRO A 45 18.29 -29.56 25.86
N ALA A 46 17.42 -29.42 26.86
CA ALA A 46 17.32 -28.24 27.68
C ALA A 46 18.56 -28.10 28.56
N LEU A 47 18.96 -26.84 28.76
CA LEU A 47 19.86 -26.31 29.80
C LEU A 47 21.36 -26.32 29.48
N ILE A 48 21.79 -25.20 28.92
CA ILE A 48 22.87 -24.44 29.57
C ILE A 48 22.28 -23.06 29.91
N PRO A 49 22.40 -22.58 31.16
CA PRO A 49 21.99 -21.23 31.56
C PRO A 49 22.75 -20.18 30.73
N PRO A 50 22.13 -19.03 30.37
CA PRO A 50 22.87 -17.93 29.78
C PRO A 50 23.73 -17.30 30.88
N GLU A 51 24.99 -17.76 30.96
CA GLU A 51 26.05 -17.04 31.63
C GLU A 51 26.19 -15.66 30.97
N ASP A 52 26.10 -14.65 31.81
CA ASP A 52 26.06 -13.22 31.57
C ASP A 52 27.40 -12.73 30.94
N ASN A 53 27.65 -13.09 29.69
CA ASN A 53 28.72 -12.52 28.88
C ASN A 53 28.17 -11.31 28.14
N LYS A 54 28.38 -10.12 28.72
CA LYS A 54 28.30 -8.85 28.01
C LYS A 54 29.42 -8.79 26.97
N ASP A 55 29.20 -9.42 25.83
CA ASP A 55 30.03 -9.20 24.64
C ASP A 55 29.81 -7.79 24.09
N PRO A 56 30.87 -7.03 23.78
CA PRO A 56 30.74 -5.71 23.19
C PRO A 56 30.37 -5.85 21.71
N THR A 57 29.19 -5.37 21.37
CA THR A 57 28.84 -4.91 20.01
C THR A 57 28.86 -5.99 18.93
N ALA A 58 27.86 -6.87 18.93
CA ALA A 58 27.44 -7.49 17.67
C ALA A 58 27.00 -6.35 16.70
N PRO A 59 27.44 -6.34 15.43
CA PRO A 59 26.98 -5.37 14.45
C PRO A 59 25.47 -5.52 14.32
N LYS A 60 24.72 -4.45 14.61
CA LYS A 60 23.27 -4.41 14.36
C LYS A 60 23.06 -4.67 12.88
N GLU A 61 22.46 -5.82 12.55
CA GLU A 61 22.13 -6.13 11.17
C GLU A 61 21.21 -5.03 10.61
N PRO A 62 21.50 -4.52 9.40
CA PRO A 62 20.68 -3.47 8.80
C PRO A 62 19.26 -4.02 8.56
N VAL A 63 18.26 -3.18 8.77
CA VAL A 63 16.86 -3.53 8.56
C VAL A 63 16.63 -3.76 7.06
N PRO A 64 16.28 -5.00 6.63
CA PRO A 64 16.09 -5.31 5.23
C PRO A 64 14.79 -4.71 4.70
N LYS A 65 14.72 -4.54 3.37
CA LYS A 65 13.49 -4.08 2.72
C LYS A 65 12.40 -5.16 2.81
N PRO A 66 11.20 -4.85 3.29
CA PRO A 66 10.12 -5.83 3.32
C PRO A 66 9.64 -6.19 1.90
N SER A 67 9.08 -7.39 1.76
CA SER A 67 8.55 -7.85 0.48
C SER A 67 7.36 -6.99 0.02
N GLY A 68 7.34 -6.63 -1.26
CA GLY A 68 6.28 -5.85 -1.89
C GLY A 68 6.64 -4.40 -2.18
N GLU A 69 5.66 -3.63 -2.65
CA GLU A 69 5.80 -2.20 -2.93
C GLU A 69 5.02 -1.34 -1.93
N VAL A 70 5.60 -0.20 -1.53
CA VAL A 70 4.93 0.77 -0.65
C VAL A 70 3.60 1.25 -1.25
N GLY A 71 2.54 1.15 -0.44
CA GLY A 71 1.21 1.66 -0.77
C GLY A 71 0.39 0.76 -1.71
N ARG A 72 0.91 -0.41 -2.13
CA ARG A 72 0.17 -1.39 -2.94
C ARG A 72 -0.46 -2.51 -2.12
N ILE A 73 -1.17 -2.16 -1.05
CA ILE A 73 -1.70 -3.11 -0.04
C ILE A 73 -2.52 -4.25 -0.68
N LYS A 74 -3.36 -3.97 -1.70
CA LYS A 74 -4.18 -5.00 -2.38
C LYS A 74 -3.40 -5.97 -3.29
N ARG A 75 -2.11 -5.72 -3.54
CA ARG A 75 -1.24 -6.51 -4.45
C ARG A 75 0.06 -6.88 -3.74
N ASN A 76 -0.05 -7.39 -2.52
CA ASN A 76 1.08 -7.81 -1.68
C ASN A 76 2.10 -6.70 -1.38
N GLY A 77 1.66 -5.44 -1.38
CA GLY A 77 2.46 -4.32 -0.89
C GLY A 77 2.30 -4.09 0.61
N TYR A 78 3.10 -3.18 1.16
CA TYR A 78 3.07 -2.83 2.57
C TYR A 78 2.79 -1.34 2.79
N ASN A 79 2.37 -1.01 4.01
CA ASN A 79 2.27 0.37 4.46
C ASN A 79 3.54 0.74 5.23
N LEU A 80 4.26 1.75 4.74
CA LEU A 80 5.53 2.18 5.31
C LEU A 80 5.39 2.62 6.77
N LYS A 81 4.32 3.35 7.11
CA LYS A 81 4.07 3.84 8.47
C LYS A 81 3.87 2.67 9.44
N THR A 82 3.04 1.70 9.08
CA THR A 82 2.78 0.54 9.95
C THR A 82 4.03 -0.30 10.14
N PHE A 83 4.81 -0.50 9.06
CA PHE A 83 6.05 -1.27 9.14
C PHE A 83 7.08 -0.59 10.04
N LEU A 84 7.32 0.71 9.88
CA LEU A 84 8.26 1.45 10.72
C LEU A 84 7.80 1.48 12.19
N CYS A 85 6.51 1.66 12.44
CA CYS A 85 5.97 1.61 13.80
C CYS A 85 6.16 0.23 14.46
N ASN A 86 6.04 -0.87 13.70
CA ASN A 86 6.29 -2.21 14.23
C ASN A 86 7.77 -2.42 14.64
N ILE A 87 8.69 -1.62 14.10
CA ILE A 87 10.14 -1.68 14.42
C ILE A 87 10.50 -0.65 15.51
N GLY A 88 9.50 0.00 16.12
CA GLY A 88 9.69 0.91 17.26
C GLY A 88 9.70 2.40 16.92
N TRP A 89 9.23 2.79 15.73
CA TRP A 89 8.99 4.21 15.43
C TRP A 89 7.68 4.69 16.03
N THR A 90 7.67 5.92 16.56
CA THR A 90 6.41 6.55 16.93
C THR A 90 5.73 7.15 15.69
N ALA A 91 4.42 7.34 15.78
CA ALA A 91 3.67 7.97 14.70
C ALA A 91 4.14 9.41 14.43
N ASP A 92 4.56 10.12 15.47
CA ASP A 92 5.04 11.50 15.39
C ASP A 92 6.42 11.58 14.74
N GLU A 93 7.36 10.70 15.12
CA GLU A 93 8.66 10.55 14.46
C GLU A 93 8.50 10.32 12.97
N TYR A 94 7.61 9.39 12.58
CA TYR A 94 7.31 9.13 11.18
C TYR A 94 6.82 10.39 10.46
N ASN A 95 5.88 11.13 11.07
CA ASN A 95 5.31 12.32 10.46
C ASN A 95 6.36 13.43 10.30
N ASP A 96 7.26 13.58 11.27
CA ASP A 96 8.29 14.60 11.26
C ASP A 96 9.39 14.29 10.25
N VAL A 97 9.87 13.04 10.18
CA VAL A 97 10.75 12.60 9.09
C VAL A 97 10.07 12.80 7.74
N GLN A 98 8.80 12.43 7.61
CA GLN A 98 8.07 12.61 6.36
C GLN A 98 7.95 14.09 5.95
N LYS A 99 7.77 15.02 6.90
CA LYS A 99 7.78 16.47 6.64
C LYS A 99 9.18 16.92 6.19
N CYS A 100 10.23 16.53 6.89
CA CYS A 100 11.61 16.85 6.51
C CYS A 100 11.93 16.35 5.10
N MET A 101 11.57 15.11 4.76
CA MET A 101 11.75 14.54 3.43
C MET A 101 10.99 15.32 2.34
N ARG A 102 9.80 15.83 2.65
CA ARG A 102 9.05 16.68 1.71
C ARG A 102 9.80 17.99 1.41
N GLU A 103 10.38 18.62 2.42
CA GLU A 103 11.13 19.86 2.24
C GLU A 103 12.44 19.62 1.48
N LEU A 104 13.18 18.55 1.82
CA LEU A 104 14.37 18.15 1.06
C LEU A 104 14.06 17.83 -0.41
N ALA A 105 12.95 17.13 -0.66
CA ALA A 105 12.51 16.83 -2.01
C ALA A 105 12.19 18.11 -2.81
N LYS A 106 11.52 19.09 -2.21
CA LYS A 106 11.24 20.38 -2.88
C LYS A 106 12.52 21.19 -3.15
N ALA A 107 13.49 21.14 -2.24
CA ALA A 107 14.72 21.93 -2.35
C ALA A 107 15.72 21.35 -3.35
N HIS A 108 15.73 20.03 -3.56
CA HIS A 108 16.80 19.35 -4.29
C HIS A 108 16.34 18.41 -5.39
N LEU A 109 15.04 18.09 -5.50
CA LEU A 109 14.50 17.18 -6.51
C LEU A 109 13.41 17.85 -7.35
N ASN A 110 13.19 17.30 -8.55
CA ASN A 110 12.14 17.76 -9.44
C ASN A 110 10.81 17.13 -9.03
N THR A 111 9.93 17.91 -8.43
CA THR A 111 8.65 17.42 -7.86
C THR A 111 7.61 16.99 -8.92
N ASP A 112 7.84 17.32 -10.19
CA ASP A 112 7.01 16.94 -11.33
C ASP A 112 7.33 15.56 -11.91
N GLU A 113 8.49 15.00 -11.52
CA GLU A 113 8.97 13.72 -12.02
C GLU A 113 8.93 12.62 -10.96
N ILE A 114 8.85 11.37 -11.42
CA ILE A 114 8.91 10.18 -10.55
C ILE A 114 10.36 9.89 -10.13
N LEU A 115 10.53 9.12 -9.04
CA LEU A 115 11.83 8.81 -8.45
C LEU A 115 12.86 8.26 -9.46
N THR A 116 12.43 7.38 -10.37
CA THR A 116 13.30 6.74 -11.37
C THR A 116 13.84 7.69 -12.44
N LYS A 117 13.24 8.87 -12.61
CA LYS A 117 13.68 9.90 -13.56
C LYS A 117 14.63 10.93 -12.92
N GLN A 118 14.75 10.92 -11.59
CA GLN A 118 15.61 11.85 -10.88
C GLN A 118 17.08 11.56 -11.15
N SER A 119 17.91 12.61 -11.06
CA SER A 119 19.36 12.43 -11.17
C SER A 119 19.90 11.67 -9.94
N LYS A 120 20.73 10.65 -10.18
CA LYS A 120 21.37 9.87 -9.10
C LYS A 120 22.20 10.74 -8.15
N LYS A 121 22.81 11.81 -8.67
CA LYS A 121 23.58 12.78 -7.87
C LYS A 121 22.69 13.55 -6.89
N ALA A 122 21.51 14.00 -7.33
CA ALA A 122 20.57 14.70 -6.45
C ALA A 122 20.00 13.76 -5.38
N LEU A 123 19.67 12.51 -5.74
CA LEU A 123 19.23 11.50 -4.78
C LEU A 123 20.29 11.22 -3.70
N SER A 124 21.54 11.02 -4.09
CA SER A 124 22.65 10.83 -3.14
C SER A 124 22.75 12.01 -2.18
N LYS A 125 22.67 13.25 -2.68
CA LYS A 125 22.71 14.46 -1.85
C LYS A 125 21.56 14.52 -0.85
N VAL A 126 20.35 14.16 -1.27
CA VAL A 126 19.18 14.12 -0.37
C VAL A 126 19.34 13.01 0.67
N ASN A 127 19.84 11.84 0.28
CA ASN A 127 20.10 10.74 1.22
C ASN A 127 21.12 11.15 2.29
N ASP A 128 22.21 11.83 1.90
CA ASP A 128 23.22 12.32 2.84
C ASP A 128 22.64 13.37 3.81
N LEU A 129 21.82 14.29 3.32
CA LEU A 129 21.17 15.31 4.15
C LEU A 129 20.14 14.70 5.10
N ALA A 130 19.38 13.71 4.62
CA ALA A 130 18.41 12.96 5.42
C ALA A 130 19.09 12.21 6.57
N LYS A 131 20.20 11.51 6.30
CA LYS A 131 20.98 10.81 7.34
C LYS A 131 21.56 11.78 8.36
N LYS A 132 22.00 12.96 7.94
CA LYS A 132 22.47 14.01 8.85
C LYS A 132 21.36 14.55 9.74
N ALA A 133 20.13 14.64 9.25
CA ALA A 133 18.99 15.13 10.01
C ALA A 133 18.48 14.11 11.06
N TYR A 134 18.47 12.82 10.71
CA TYR A 134 17.98 11.74 11.58
C TYR A 134 18.93 10.54 11.62
N PRO A 135 20.14 10.69 12.21
CA PRO A 135 21.16 9.65 12.19
C PRO A 135 20.70 8.39 12.92
N ASP A 136 20.03 8.54 14.06
CA ASP A 136 19.61 7.42 14.92
C ASP A 136 18.58 6.51 14.26
N LYS A 137 17.80 7.07 13.34
CA LYS A 137 16.63 6.40 12.76
C LYS A 137 16.90 5.91 11.34
N LEU A 138 17.61 6.67 10.52
CA LEU A 138 17.77 6.38 9.09
C LEU A 138 19.06 5.63 8.72
N THR A 139 20.06 5.56 9.61
CA THR A 139 21.36 4.94 9.30
C THR A 139 21.30 3.41 9.26
N ASN A 140 20.32 2.80 9.94
CA ASN A 140 20.26 1.34 10.12
C ASN A 140 19.47 0.62 9.01
N PHE A 141 19.11 1.28 7.91
CA PHE A 141 18.38 0.64 6.81
C PHE A 141 19.32 0.19 5.69
N GLU A 142 19.08 -0.99 5.16
CA GLU A 142 19.88 -1.53 4.06
C GLU A 142 19.69 -0.69 2.78
N ASN A 143 20.79 -0.32 2.10
CA ASN A 143 20.75 0.42 0.83
C ASN A 143 19.89 1.70 0.86
N ASP A 144 19.67 2.29 2.04
CA ASP A 144 18.83 3.49 2.23
C ASP A 144 17.38 3.35 1.71
N TRP A 145 16.86 2.11 1.65
CA TRP A 145 15.56 1.83 1.04
C TRP A 145 14.42 2.62 1.69
N ALA A 146 14.53 2.92 2.99
CA ALA A 146 13.52 3.68 3.72
C ALA A 146 13.40 5.12 3.17
N ILE A 147 14.55 5.74 2.85
CA ILE A 147 14.60 7.10 2.28
C ILE A 147 14.00 7.08 0.87
N ASP A 148 14.39 6.10 0.06
CA ASP A 148 13.84 5.92 -1.30
C ASP A 148 12.32 5.73 -1.29
N ASP A 149 11.78 4.98 -0.33
CA ASP A 149 10.34 4.77 -0.18
C ASP A 149 9.60 6.05 0.24
N PHE A 150 10.17 6.84 1.15
CA PHE A 150 9.64 8.16 1.51
C PHE A 150 9.59 9.08 0.29
N LEU A 151 10.73 9.22 -0.41
CA LEU A 151 10.85 10.06 -1.59
C LEU A 151 9.94 9.59 -2.71
N GLY A 152 9.88 8.28 -2.95
CA GLY A 152 9.03 7.66 -3.96
C GLY A 152 7.56 7.98 -3.72
N SER A 153 7.08 7.88 -2.48
CA SER A 153 5.70 8.23 -2.11
C SER A 153 5.41 9.72 -2.31
N ILE A 154 6.34 10.61 -1.90
CA ILE A 154 6.20 12.07 -2.04
C ILE A 154 6.16 12.48 -3.51
N LEU A 155 7.15 12.05 -4.31
CA LEU A 155 7.28 12.43 -5.72
C LEU A 155 6.15 11.86 -6.58
N LYS A 156 5.72 10.63 -6.31
CA LYS A 156 4.57 10.03 -7.01
C LYS A 156 3.29 10.84 -6.77
N ASN A 157 3.05 11.26 -5.54
CA ASN A 157 1.89 12.07 -5.20
C ASN A 157 1.99 13.48 -5.79
N SER A 158 3.17 14.08 -5.77
CA SER A 158 3.42 15.42 -6.33
C SER A 158 3.24 15.43 -7.85
N SER A 159 3.94 14.56 -8.57
CA SER A 159 3.84 14.46 -10.04
C SER A 159 2.42 14.14 -10.51
N SER A 160 1.69 13.27 -9.79
CA SER A 160 0.28 12.99 -10.08
C SER A 160 -0.61 14.23 -9.92
N ARG A 161 -0.33 15.08 -8.90
CA ARG A 161 -1.05 16.34 -8.70
C ARG A 161 -0.71 17.36 -9.79
N ALA A 162 0.55 17.46 -10.20
CA ALA A 162 0.99 18.35 -11.28
C ALA A 162 0.26 18.03 -12.59
N LYS A 163 0.20 16.75 -12.98
CA LYS A 163 -0.54 16.29 -14.17
C LYS A 163 -2.03 16.61 -14.13
N ARG A 164 -2.67 16.47 -12.96
CA ARG A 164 -4.10 16.79 -12.81
C ARG A 164 -4.37 18.29 -12.98
N ARG A 165 -3.42 19.14 -12.58
CA ARG A 165 -3.54 20.60 -12.76
C ARG A 165 -3.42 20.99 -14.23
N SER A 166 -2.46 20.41 -14.97
CA SER A 166 -2.29 20.71 -16.40
C SER A 166 -3.50 20.31 -17.24
N HIS A 167 -4.20 19.23 -16.88
CA HIS A 167 -5.44 18.82 -17.57
C HIS A 167 -6.64 19.74 -17.28
N LYS A 168 -6.69 20.42 -16.13
CA LYS A 168 -7.81 21.30 -15.77
C LYS A 168 -7.69 22.70 -16.37
N SER A 169 -6.49 23.11 -16.76
CA SER A 169 -6.20 24.44 -17.34
C SER A 169 -6.28 24.49 -18.86
N SER A 170 -6.66 23.41 -19.55
CA SER A 170 -7.00 23.48 -20.98
C SER A 170 -8.45 23.97 -21.11
N PRO A 171 -8.70 25.19 -21.62
CA PRO A 171 -10.06 25.65 -21.88
C PRO A 171 -10.62 24.81 -23.02
N GLU A 172 -11.71 24.09 -22.75
CA GLU A 172 -12.58 23.57 -23.80
C GLU A 172 -13.08 24.74 -24.65
N LYS A 173 -12.63 24.77 -25.90
CA LYS A 173 -13.15 25.65 -26.94
C LYS A 173 -14.42 25.00 -27.52
N ASN A 174 -15.50 25.77 -27.49
CA ASN A 174 -16.72 25.71 -28.30
C ASN A 174 -17.81 24.66 -28.03
N GLY A 175 -18.98 25.22 -27.66
CA GLY A 175 -20.31 24.63 -27.81
C GLY A 175 -21.37 25.71 -27.58
N ASN A 176 -21.59 26.54 -28.60
CA ASN A 176 -22.58 27.61 -28.67
C ASN A 176 -24.01 27.04 -28.49
N GLY A 177 -24.83 27.71 -27.71
CA GLY A 177 -26.23 27.35 -27.45
C GLY A 177 -26.90 28.48 -26.68
N GLU A 178 -27.16 29.57 -27.38
CA GLU A 178 -28.12 30.61 -26.99
C GLU A 178 -29.47 29.96 -26.71
N ASP A 179 -30.06 30.24 -25.55
CA ASP A 179 -31.51 30.32 -25.41
C ASP A 179 -31.83 31.45 -24.41
N ASP A 180 -32.12 32.56 -25.06
CA ASP A 180 -32.89 33.71 -24.63
C ASP A 180 -34.15 33.32 -23.84
N ARG A 181 -34.31 33.87 -22.63
CA ARG A 181 -35.61 34.18 -22.04
C ARG A 181 -35.48 35.24 -20.95
N SER A 182 -35.63 36.47 -21.43
CA SER A 182 -36.08 37.67 -20.74
C SER A 182 -37.23 37.45 -19.75
N SER A 183 -37.32 38.41 -18.81
CA SER A 183 -38.52 38.87 -18.08
C SER A 183 -38.98 38.01 -16.89
N ASP A 184 -39.31 38.54 -15.72
CA ASP A 184 -39.65 39.90 -15.29
C ASP A 184 -39.36 40.09 -13.79
N GLU A 185 -39.46 41.35 -13.40
CA GLU A 185 -39.41 41.99 -12.08
C GLU A 185 -40.19 41.25 -10.97
N ASP A 186 -39.74 41.38 -9.72
CA ASP A 186 -40.53 42.14 -8.75
C ASP A 186 -39.73 42.47 -7.48
N GLU A 187 -39.93 43.73 -7.13
CA GLU A 187 -39.53 44.54 -5.99
C GLU A 187 -40.26 44.06 -4.72
N GLU A 188 -39.59 43.98 -3.57
CA GLU A 188 -40.20 44.44 -2.31
C GLU A 188 -39.19 44.61 -1.17
N THR A 189 -39.48 45.66 -0.43
CA THR A 189 -38.74 46.42 0.57
C THR A 189 -38.94 45.91 2.01
N GLU A 190 -38.25 46.61 2.92
CA GLU A 190 -38.45 46.72 4.39
C GLU A 190 -37.84 45.60 5.27
N GLU A 191 -36.83 45.89 6.10
CA GLU A 191 -36.75 46.76 7.29
C GLU A 191 -37.12 46.02 8.58
N SER A 192 -36.11 45.74 9.41
CA SER A 192 -36.04 45.97 10.87
C SER A 192 -34.79 45.32 11.47
#